data_AF-A0A814HG82-F1
#
_entry.id   AF-A0A814HG82-F1
#
_cell.length_a   1.000
_cell.length_b   1.000
_cell.length_c   1.000
_cell.angle_alpha   90.00
_cell.angle_beta   90.00
_cell.angle_gamma   90.00
#
_symmetry.space_group_name_H-M   'P 1'
#
loop_
_entity.id
_entity.type
_entity.pdbx_description
1 polymer ?
#
loop_
_entity_poly.entity_id
_entity_poly.type
_entity_poly.pdbx_seq_one_letter_code
_entity_poly.pdbx_strand_id
1 'polypeptide(L)'
;MSRTIATCTFQFILFLYEYLAWQLEIKNYTTHSHHRDLFGSNTYFLIVQINSLPHLAAVYVYYHRIKWAMLLYIPYLILFTIGQIFTWWLPYFFQKGLWYSDETGEKLAQYKKYHTNYHRILPRFKDHVIIPDTEHTILFILTLITLILTIRTMILTIKNKTLKIKSQ
;
A
#
# COMPACT_ATOMS: atom_id res chain seq x y z
N MET A 1 -10.54 24.23 -4.97
CA MET A 1 -9.47 23.97 -3.98
C MET A 1 -9.72 22.68 -3.19
N SER A 2 -10.95 22.42 -2.71
CA SER A 2 -11.26 21.27 -1.84
C SER A 2 -10.90 19.87 -2.39
N ARG A 3 -10.97 19.66 -3.71
CA ARG A 3 -10.74 18.32 -4.30
C ARG A 3 -9.29 17.83 -4.15
N THR A 4 -8.32 18.73 -4.28
CA THR A 4 -6.89 18.40 -4.08
C THR A 4 -6.61 18.10 -2.60
N ILE A 5 -7.30 18.79 -1.68
CA ILE A 5 -7.13 18.59 -0.24
C ILE A 5 -7.46 17.14 0.14
N ALA A 6 -8.59 16.60 -0.33
CA ALA A 6 -8.95 15.21 -0.04
C ALA A 6 -7.88 14.20 -0.53
N THR A 7 -7.35 14.37 -1.74
CA THR A 7 -6.27 13.51 -2.25
C THR A 7 -5.02 13.61 -1.39
N CYS A 8 -4.58 14.84 -1.05
CA CYS A 8 -3.43 15.07 -0.18
C CYS A 8 -3.63 14.48 1.22
N THR A 9 -4.84 14.62 1.79
CA THR A 9 -5.16 14.04 3.10
C THR A 9 -5.04 12.52 3.08
N PHE A 10 -5.58 11.83 2.08
CA PHE A 10 -5.47 10.37 2.00
C PHE A 10 -4.05 9.88 1.70
N GLN A 11 -3.30 10.60 0.86
CA GLN A 11 -1.87 10.32 0.66
C GLN A 11 -1.07 10.47 1.96
N PHE A 12 -1.38 11.50 2.76
CA PHE A 12 -0.74 11.70 4.05
C PHE A 12 -1.15 10.66 5.10
N ILE A 13 -2.42 10.27 5.13
CA ILE A 13 -2.90 9.16 5.99
C ILE A 13 -2.19 7.85 5.61
N LEU A 14 -2.07 7.56 4.31
CA LEU A 14 -1.38 6.36 3.83
C LEU A 14 0.11 6.37 4.23
N PHE A 15 0.79 7.51 4.06
CA PHE A 15 2.15 7.71 4.55
C PHE A 15 2.27 7.44 6.05
N LEU A 16 1.44 8.10 6.86
CA LEU A 16 1.48 7.93 8.32
C LEU A 16 1.18 6.50 8.72
N TYR A 17 0.20 5.87 8.08
CA TYR A 17 -0.18 4.50 8.39
C TYR A 17 0.96 3.53 8.11
N GLU A 18 1.57 3.59 6.92
CA GLU A 18 2.73 2.75 6.61
C GLU A 18 3.93 3.07 7.51
N TYR A 19 4.27 4.34 7.65
CA TYR A 19 5.43 4.74 8.44
C TYR A 19 5.29 4.27 9.89
N LEU A 20 4.11 4.45 10.50
CA LEU A 20 3.86 4.02 11.86
C LEU A 20 3.75 2.50 11.98
N ALA A 21 3.07 1.80 11.05
CA ALA A 21 2.97 0.34 11.10
C ALA A 21 4.34 -0.35 10.99
N TRP A 22 5.27 0.26 10.25
CA TRP A 22 6.63 -0.25 10.16
C TRP A 22 7.53 0.26 11.29
N GLN A 23 7.46 1.52 11.72
CA GLN A 23 8.38 2.04 12.75
C GLN A 23 7.96 1.69 14.17
N LEU A 24 6.67 1.77 14.45
CA LEU A 24 6.14 1.28 15.70
C LEU A 24 6.08 -0.24 15.54
N GLU A 25 7.03 -0.93 16.16
CA GLU A 25 6.82 -2.33 16.53
C GLU A 25 5.65 -2.39 17.51
N ILE A 26 4.44 -2.21 17.01
CA ILE A 26 3.22 -2.44 17.76
C ILE A 26 3.19 -3.95 17.95
N LYS A 27 3.85 -4.40 19.02
CA LYS A 27 4.05 -5.80 19.37
C LYS A 27 2.73 -6.53 19.19
N ASN A 28 2.75 -7.60 18.40
CA ASN A 28 1.61 -8.49 18.06
C ASN A 28 0.64 -8.01 16.96
N TYR A 29 0.91 -6.90 16.26
CA TYR A 29 0.01 -6.41 15.20
C TYR A 29 0.63 -6.29 13.83
N THR A 30 1.96 -6.21 13.73
CA THR A 30 2.62 -5.92 12.46
C THR A 30 3.55 -7.04 12.03
N THR A 31 3.49 -7.35 10.74
CA THR A 31 4.24 -8.48 10.21
C THR A 31 5.72 -8.22 10.09
N HIS A 32 6.14 -6.96 10.13
CA HIS A 32 7.44 -6.55 9.63
C HIS A 32 8.58 -6.74 10.63
N SER A 33 8.30 -7.25 11.84
CA SER A 33 9.32 -7.63 12.82
C SER A 33 10.32 -8.64 12.24
N HIS A 34 9.84 -9.66 11.51
CA HIS A 34 10.71 -10.66 10.90
C HIS A 34 11.55 -10.13 9.72
N HIS A 35 11.15 -9.03 9.06
CA HIS A 35 11.97 -8.41 8.02
C HIS A 35 13.27 -7.84 8.60
N ARG A 36 13.24 -7.37 9.85
CA ARG A 36 14.45 -6.90 10.53
C ARG A 36 15.41 -8.07 10.80
N ASP A 37 14.88 -9.21 11.20
CA ASP A 37 15.66 -10.43 11.41
C ASP A 37 16.25 -10.97 10.10
N LEU A 38 15.50 -10.88 9.00
CA LEU A 38 15.93 -11.39 7.68
C LEU A 38 16.92 -10.48 6.96
N PHE A 39 16.74 -9.16 7.01
CA PHE A 39 17.49 -8.22 6.18
C PHE A 39 18.46 -7.32 6.95
N GLY A 40 18.41 -7.36 8.29
CA GLY A 40 19.17 -6.46 9.17
C GLY A 40 18.58 -5.05 9.24
N SER A 41 18.99 -4.28 10.26
CA SER A 41 18.41 -2.96 10.57
C SER A 41 18.52 -1.94 9.43
N ASN A 42 19.63 -1.93 8.69
CA ASN A 42 19.84 -0.95 7.61
C ASN A 42 18.92 -1.20 6.41
N THR A 43 18.83 -2.45 5.97
CA THR A 43 17.97 -2.83 4.84
C THR A 43 16.50 -2.69 5.20
N TYR A 44 16.13 -3.08 6.43
CA TYR A 44 14.80 -2.87 6.96
C TYR A 44 14.40 -1.40 6.91
N PHE A 45 15.25 -0.51 7.44
CA PHE A 45 15.01 0.93 7.40
C PHE A 45 14.82 1.43 5.96
N LEU A 46 15.67 1.00 5.03
CA LEU A 46 15.56 1.36 3.62
C LEU A 46 14.22 0.91 3.02
N ILE A 47 13.77 -0.31 3.31
CA ILE A 47 12.47 -0.83 2.85
C ILE A 47 11.33 0.05 3.38
N VAL A 48 11.36 0.47 4.65
CA VAL A 48 10.34 1.39 5.20
C VAL A 48 10.32 2.70 4.42
N GLN A 49 11.49 3.28 4.15
CA GLN A 49 11.58 4.55 3.43
C GLN A 49 11.09 4.42 1.99
N ILE A 50 11.44 3.35 1.28
CA ILE A 50 11.02 3.11 -0.10
C ILE A 50 9.51 2.93 -0.22
N ASN A 51 8.86 2.32 0.77
CA ASN A 51 7.40 2.18 0.76
C ASN A 51 6.69 3.48 1.17
N SER A 52 7.12 4.11 2.27
CA SER A 52 6.37 5.25 2.83
C SER A 52 6.66 6.60 2.18
N LEU A 53 7.91 6.95 1.86
CA LEU A 53 8.28 8.28 1.35
C LEU A 53 7.60 8.68 0.02
N PRO A 54 7.35 7.77 -0.94
CA PRO A 54 6.60 8.11 -2.14
C PRO A 54 5.23 8.73 -1.85
N HIS A 55 4.54 8.29 -0.79
CA HIS A 55 3.26 8.85 -0.38
C HIS A 55 3.41 10.29 0.11
N LEU A 56 4.43 10.60 0.91
CA LEU A 56 4.72 11.96 1.37
C LEU A 56 5.14 12.88 0.22
N ALA A 57 5.99 12.39 -0.69
CA ALA A 57 6.37 13.12 -1.90
C ALA A 57 5.13 13.41 -2.78
N ALA A 58 4.19 12.46 -2.87
CA ALA A 58 2.94 12.68 -3.57
C ALA A 58 2.08 13.77 -2.94
N VAL A 59 2.01 13.86 -1.60
CA VAL A 59 1.31 14.97 -0.92
C VAL A 59 1.83 16.32 -1.41
N TYR A 60 3.15 16.50 -1.40
CA TYR A 60 3.80 17.73 -1.87
C TYR A 60 3.49 18.01 -3.35
N VAL A 61 3.67 17.00 -4.20
CA VAL A 61 3.43 17.09 -5.65
C VAL A 61 1.98 17.47 -5.98
N TYR A 62 1.01 16.87 -5.29
CA TYR A 62 -0.41 17.16 -5.50
C TYR A 62 -0.81 18.52 -4.93
N TYR A 63 -0.26 18.90 -3.77
CA TYR A 63 -0.47 20.21 -3.16
C TYR A 63 -0.01 21.34 -4.11
N HIS A 64 1.19 21.22 -4.67
CA HIS A 64 1.76 22.18 -5.64
C HIS A 64 1.31 21.95 -7.09
N ARG A 65 0.50 20.90 -7.36
CA ARG A 65 -0.04 20.55 -8.69
C ARG A 65 1.03 20.38 -9.77
N ILE A 66 2.14 19.73 -9.43
CA ILE A 66 3.24 19.44 -10.36
C ILE A 66 2.83 18.28 -11.29
N LYS A 67 2.20 18.62 -12.41
CA LYS A 67 1.41 17.68 -13.25
C LYS A 67 2.15 16.42 -13.71
N TRP A 68 3.40 16.56 -14.16
CA TRP A 68 4.18 15.41 -14.65
C TRP A 68 4.52 14.46 -13.50
N ALA A 69 4.85 14.99 -12.32
CA ALA A 69 5.14 14.19 -11.14
C ALA A 69 3.88 13.52 -10.58
N MET A 70 2.71 14.16 -10.69
CA MET A 70 1.43 13.53 -10.34
C MET A 70 1.18 12.25 -11.18
N LEU A 71 1.56 12.25 -12.46
CA LEU A 71 1.42 11.09 -13.33
C LEU A 71 2.33 9.94 -12.91
N LEU A 72 3.54 10.22 -12.43
CA LEU A 72 4.49 9.18 -12.00
C LEU A 72 4.01 8.41 -10.76
N TYR A 73 3.19 9.03 -9.93
CA TYR A 73 2.66 8.39 -8.72
C TYR A 73 1.58 7.33 -9.03
N ILE A 74 0.88 7.43 -10.16
CA ILE A 74 -0.17 6.47 -10.54
C ILE A 74 0.42 5.06 -10.80
N PRO A 75 1.45 4.88 -11.65
CA PRO A 75 2.12 3.58 -11.82
C PRO A 75 2.62 2.99 -10.51
N TYR A 76 3.19 3.82 -9.64
CA TYR A 76 3.64 3.39 -8.32
C TYR A 76 2.47 2.82 -7.49
N LEU A 77 1.34 3.55 -7.37
CA LEU A 77 0.17 3.04 -6.64
C LEU A 77 -0.42 1.78 -7.27
N ILE A 78 -0.38 1.65 -8.60
CA ILE A 78 -0.82 0.43 -9.30
C ILE A 78 0.07 -0.75 -8.92
N LEU A 79 1.39 -0.60 -9.02
CA LEU A 79 2.35 -1.64 -8.63
C LEU A 79 2.22 -2.01 -7.16
N PHE A 80 2.06 -1.02 -6.29
CA PHE A 80 1.86 -1.22 -4.86
C PHE A 80 0.56 -1.98 -4.57
N THR A 81 -0.54 -1.63 -5.25
CA THR A 81 -1.82 -2.35 -5.15
C THR A 81 -1.70 -3.79 -5.66
N ILE A 82 -1.03 -3.99 -6.80
CA ILE A 82 -0.77 -5.32 -7.37
C ILE A 82 0.02 -6.16 -6.36
N GLY A 83 1.08 -5.62 -5.77
CA GLY A 83 1.85 -6.29 -4.73
C GLY A 83 0.96 -6.77 -3.57
N GLN A 84 0.12 -5.88 -3.03
CA GLN A 84 -0.82 -6.26 -1.97
C GLN A 84 -1.82 -7.34 -2.42
N ILE A 85 -2.31 -7.29 -3.66
CA ILE A 85 -3.21 -8.32 -4.19
C ILE A 85 -2.50 -9.67 -4.25
N PHE A 86 -1.33 -9.75 -4.86
CA PHE A 86 -0.61 -11.02 -5.04
C PHE A 86 -0.07 -11.59 -3.72
N THR A 87 0.25 -10.75 -2.74
CA THR A 87 0.75 -11.18 -1.43
C THR A 87 -0.39 -11.59 -0.49
N TRP A 88 -1.51 -10.86 -0.47
CA TRP A 88 -2.50 -11.01 0.62
C TRP A 88 -3.87 -11.44 0.13
N TRP A 89 -4.39 -10.80 -0.90
CA TRP A 89 -5.80 -10.97 -1.30
C TRP A 89 -6.01 -12.16 -2.24
N LEU A 90 -5.12 -12.38 -3.19
CA LEU A 90 -5.17 -13.54 -4.06
C LEU A 90 -4.99 -14.84 -3.26
N PRO A 91 -4.05 -14.93 -2.29
CA PRO A 91 -3.95 -16.10 -1.42
C PRO A 91 -5.19 -16.31 -0.57
N TYR A 92 -5.75 -15.21 -0.05
CA TYR A 92 -6.96 -15.24 0.78
C TYR A 92 -8.21 -15.71 0.03
N PHE A 93 -8.42 -15.35 -1.23
CA PHE A 93 -9.63 -15.75 -1.97
C PHE A 93 -9.45 -17.04 -2.77
N PHE A 94 -8.24 -17.34 -3.23
CA PHE A 94 -8.02 -18.38 -4.24
C PHE A 94 -6.95 -19.41 -3.88
N GLN A 95 -6.29 -19.29 -2.71
CA GLN A 95 -5.12 -20.11 -2.35
C GLN A 95 -4.03 -20.09 -3.44
N LYS A 96 -3.87 -18.94 -4.10
CA LYS A 96 -2.88 -18.68 -5.16
C LYS A 96 -2.18 -17.36 -4.88
N GLY A 97 -0.95 -17.19 -5.35
CA GLY A 97 -0.19 -15.95 -5.18
C GLY A 97 1.17 -16.21 -4.56
N LEU A 98 1.76 -15.17 -3.96
CA LEU A 98 3.18 -15.20 -3.57
C LEU A 98 3.49 -16.23 -2.49
N TRP A 99 2.57 -16.48 -1.54
CA TRP A 99 2.75 -17.51 -0.50
C TRP A 99 2.60 -18.95 -1.00
N TYR A 100 2.16 -19.14 -2.24
CA TYR A 100 1.95 -20.45 -2.88
C TYR A 100 2.78 -20.61 -4.16
N SER A 101 3.77 -19.73 -4.39
CA SER A 101 4.50 -19.67 -5.66
C SER A 101 5.66 -20.67 -5.78
N ASP A 102 6.09 -21.23 -4.66
CA ASP A 102 7.24 -22.14 -4.59
C ASP A 102 6.78 -23.60 -4.43
N GLU A 103 7.43 -24.50 -5.16
CA GLU A 103 7.10 -25.93 -5.15
C GLU A 103 7.49 -26.61 -3.83
N THR A 104 8.45 -26.04 -3.09
CA THR A 104 8.96 -26.58 -1.83
C THR A 104 8.04 -26.31 -0.64
N GLY A 105 7.09 -25.37 -0.77
CA GLY A 105 6.21 -24.93 0.31
C GLY A 105 6.92 -24.14 1.42
N GLU A 106 8.16 -23.71 1.19
CA GLU A 106 8.94 -22.89 2.09
C GLU A 106 8.28 -21.54 2.37
N LYS A 107 7.73 -20.86 1.35
CA LYS A 107 7.05 -19.57 1.59
C LYS A 107 5.80 -19.74 2.44
N LEU A 108 5.04 -20.81 2.22
CA LEU A 108 3.90 -21.13 3.06
C LEU A 108 4.33 -21.45 4.50
N ALA A 109 5.46 -22.11 4.69
CA ALA A 109 6.04 -22.36 6.01
C ALA A 109 6.50 -21.06 6.69
N GLN A 110 7.14 -20.14 5.94
CA GLN A 110 7.51 -18.81 6.43
C GLN A 110 6.28 -18.01 6.83
N TYR A 111 5.21 -18.03 6.02
CA TYR A 111 3.93 -17.43 6.40
C TYR A 111 3.43 -18.02 7.73
N LYS A 112 3.41 -19.35 7.86
CA LYS A 112 2.94 -20.00 9.09
C LYS A 112 3.77 -19.61 10.30
N LYS A 113 5.08 -19.48 10.14
CA LYS A 113 6.00 -19.11 11.22
C LYS A 113 5.80 -17.67 11.66
N TYR A 114 5.72 -16.73 10.72
CA TYR A 114 5.78 -15.31 11.03
C TYR A 114 4.41 -14.66 11.13
N HIS A 115 3.37 -15.14 10.45
CA HIS A 115 2.10 -14.41 10.26
C HIS A 115 0.86 -15.07 10.88
N THR A 116 0.98 -16.24 11.51
CA THR A 116 -0.19 -16.95 12.04
C THR A 116 -0.80 -16.32 13.29
N ASN A 117 0.03 -15.65 14.08
CA ASN A 117 -0.33 -15.15 15.41
C ASN A 117 -0.76 -13.68 15.43
N TYR A 118 -0.77 -12.99 14.28
CA TYR A 118 -1.18 -11.59 14.22
C TYR A 118 -2.69 -11.43 14.21
N HIS A 119 -3.14 -10.30 14.75
CA HIS A 119 -4.55 -9.94 14.79
C HIS A 119 -5.15 -9.81 13.39
N ARG A 120 -6.30 -10.46 13.17
CA ARG A 120 -7.04 -10.47 11.89
C ARG A 120 -8.44 -9.95 12.10
N ILE A 121 -8.87 -9.02 11.25
CA ILE A 121 -10.26 -8.55 11.21
C ILE A 121 -11.11 -9.42 10.28
N LEU A 122 -10.50 -9.98 9.23
CA LEU A 122 -11.18 -10.83 8.28
C LEU A 122 -11.41 -12.22 8.87
N PRO A 123 -12.60 -12.81 8.66
CA PRO A 123 -12.86 -14.18 9.08
C PRO A 123 -12.01 -15.15 8.27
N ARG A 124 -11.77 -16.33 8.84
CA ARG A 124 -11.21 -17.43 8.05
C ARG A 124 -12.26 -17.95 7.07
N PHE A 125 -11.92 -17.96 5.79
CA PHE A 125 -12.76 -18.56 4.75
C PHE A 125 -12.37 -20.02 4.55
N LYS A 126 -13.25 -20.96 4.94
CA LYS A 126 -13.00 -22.41 4.84
C LYS A 126 -11.67 -22.80 5.48
N ASP A 127 -10.87 -23.63 4.81
CA ASP A 127 -9.56 -24.09 5.27
C ASP A 127 -8.40 -23.17 4.87
N HIS A 128 -8.68 -21.97 4.37
CA HIS A 128 -7.64 -21.07 3.88
C HIS A 128 -6.62 -20.76 4.98
N VAL A 129 -5.35 -20.94 4.64
CA VAL A 129 -4.22 -20.75 5.57
C VAL A 129 -3.85 -19.26 5.65
N ILE A 130 -3.83 -18.60 4.50
CA ILE A 130 -3.46 -17.19 4.39
C ILE A 130 -4.69 -16.32 4.66
N ILE A 131 -4.62 -15.55 5.74
CA ILE A 131 -5.56 -14.48 6.06
C ILE A 131 -4.76 -13.19 6.21
N PRO A 132 -5.09 -12.11 5.49
CA PRO A 132 -4.48 -10.81 5.71
C PRO A 132 -4.74 -10.39 7.16
N ASP A 133 -3.69 -10.01 7.86
CA ASP A 133 -3.85 -9.39 9.16
C ASP A 133 -4.52 -8.01 9.04
N THR A 134 -4.73 -7.41 10.19
CA THR A 134 -5.32 -6.08 10.32
C THR A 134 -4.52 -5.02 9.58
N GLU A 135 -3.19 -5.12 9.63
CA GLU A 135 -2.29 -4.15 9.02
C GLU A 135 -2.55 -4.08 7.52
N HIS A 136 -2.46 -5.23 6.84
CA HIS A 136 -2.60 -5.35 5.39
C HIS A 136 -4.04 -5.16 4.92
N THR A 137 -5.02 -5.47 5.77
CA THR A 137 -6.44 -5.22 5.46
C THR A 137 -6.71 -3.72 5.36
N ILE A 138 -6.28 -2.94 6.37
CA ILE A 138 -6.48 -1.49 6.40
C ILE A 138 -5.62 -0.81 5.32
N LEU A 139 -4.36 -1.24 5.17
CA LEU A 139 -3.45 -0.70 4.15
C LEU A 139 -4.04 -0.79 2.75
N PHE A 140 -4.66 -1.92 2.41
CA PHE A 140 -5.26 -2.13 1.10
C PHE A 140 -6.44 -1.19 0.83
N ILE A 141 -7.33 -1.03 1.81
CA ILE A 141 -8.46 -0.11 1.71
C ILE A 141 -7.97 1.33 1.53
N LEU A 142 -7.00 1.77 2.34
CA LEU A 142 -6.40 3.10 2.21
C LEU A 142 -5.74 3.30 0.85
N THR A 143 -5.04 2.27 0.34
CA THR A 143 -4.40 2.29 -0.98
C THR A 143 -5.44 2.45 -2.09
N LEU A 144 -6.53 1.67 -2.06
CA LEU A 144 -7.59 1.74 -3.07
C LEU A 144 -8.25 3.13 -3.10
N ILE A 145 -8.60 3.68 -1.94
CA ILE A 145 -9.19 5.02 -1.85
C ILE A 145 -8.21 6.06 -2.39
N THR A 146 -6.93 5.96 -2.01
CA THR A 146 -5.87 6.86 -2.47
C THR A 146 -5.69 6.79 -3.99
N LEU A 147 -5.70 5.59 -4.58
CA LEU A 147 -5.62 5.39 -6.03
C LEU A 147 -6.80 6.01 -6.77
N ILE A 148 -8.03 5.78 -6.30
CA ILE A 148 -9.24 6.36 -6.89
C ILE A 148 -9.20 7.89 -6.84
N LEU A 149 -8.86 8.47 -5.69
CA LEU A 149 -8.74 9.91 -5.51
C LEU A 149 -7.63 10.51 -6.38
N THR A 150 -6.50 9.82 -6.49
CA THR A 150 -5.35 10.20 -7.33
C THR A 150 -5.74 10.27 -8.80
N ILE A 151 -6.37 9.23 -9.34
CA ILE A 151 -6.83 9.16 -10.74
C ILE A 151 -7.87 10.26 -11.00
N ARG A 152 -8.87 10.39 -10.11
CA ARG A 152 -9.93 11.41 -10.23
C ARG A 152 -9.35 12.83 -10.27
N THR A 153 -8.43 13.15 -9.35
CA THR A 153 -7.78 14.47 -9.30
C THR A 153 -6.95 14.74 -10.54
N MET A 154 -6.29 13.71 -11.10
CA MET A 154 -5.53 13.86 -12.35
C MET A 154 -6.44 14.16 -13.54
N ILE A 155 -7.52 13.38 -13.73
CA ILE A 155 -8.49 13.59 -14.82
C ILE A 155 -9.06 15.01 -14.78
N LEU A 156 -9.44 15.49 -13.59
CA LEU A 156 -9.98 16.84 -13.41
C LEU A 156 -8.94 17.93 -13.70
N THR A 157 -7.69 17.71 -13.30
CA THR A 157 -6.57 18.65 -13.56
C THR A 157 -6.30 18.79 -15.06
N ILE A 158 -6.41 17.69 -15.81
CA ILE A 158 -6.26 17.69 -17.28
C ILE A 158 -7.45 18.41 -17.93
N LYS A 159 -8.70 18.06 -17.57
CA LYS A 159 -9.92 18.68 -18.15
C LYS A 159 -9.96 20.20 -17.99
N ASN A 160 -9.61 20.72 -16.82
CA ASN A 160 -9.60 22.17 -16.56
C ASN A 160 -8.58 22.92 -17.45
N LYS A 161 -7.47 22.28 -17.85
CA LYS A 161 -6.49 22.87 -18.77
C LYS A 161 -7.09 23.03 -20.16
N THR A 162 -7.78 22.00 -20.65
CA THR A 162 -8.39 22.00 -21.99
C THR A 162 -9.44 23.10 -22.13
N LEU A 163 -10.26 23.31 -21.09
CA LEU A 163 -11.26 24.39 -21.09
C LEU A 163 -10.62 25.78 -21.14
N LYS A 164 -9.55 26.01 -20.37
CA LYS A 164 -8.84 27.30 -20.35
C LYS A 164 -8.18 27.65 -21.70
N ILE A 165 -7.70 26.64 -22.43
CA ILE A 165 -7.10 26.83 -23.77
C ILE A 165 -8.17 27.19 -24.80
N LYS A 166 -9.38 26.62 -24.71
CA LYS A 166 -10.47 26.91 -25.66
C LYS A 166 -11.12 28.29 -25.46
N SER A 167 -10.93 28.91 -24.30
CA SER A 167 -11.48 30.24 -23.98
C SER A 167 -10.51 31.39 -24.28
N GLN A 168 -9.34 31.09 -24.85
CA GLN A 168 -8.34 32.07 -25.30
C GLN A 168 -8.29 32.04 -26.82
#